data_AF-A0A834XY33-F1
#
_entry.id   AF-A0A834XY33-F1
#
_cell.length_a   1.000
_cell.length_b   1.000
_cell.length_c   1.000
_cell.angle_alpha   90.00
_cell.angle_beta   90.00
_cell.angle_gamma   90.00
#
_symmetry.space_group_name_H-M   'P 1'
#
loop_
_entity.id
_entity.type
_entity.pdbx_description
1 polymer ?
#
loop_
_entity_poly.entity_id
_entity_poly.type
_entity_poly.pdbx_seq_one_letter_code
_entity_poly.pdbx_strand_id
1 'polypeptide(L)'
;MCNMRYNNKNWELMSHNINKIKPSHRPQYNNDEDRIRGFEYDPSFPVRGLWFDTLYGNLLKVDAYGNILVCVHGFEFLKHSQVYELYPNKFLQLDESRVYVLNTLFNLPETYLIACLIDFFTNSPQYTREKTGVKEGELTMSFKSIFQDVRNAVDWVHIHGDLKTRTIQNLDEFVKKDERLPMFLTRIRESGAKVFLLTNSDYVFTDKIMTYLFDFSHGARPDESHRNWKTYFDTIVVDANKPLFFGEGTILRQVDTKSGALKLGTHKGPLHRGEVYSGGSCDVFTEMIGAKGKDVLYIGDHIFGDILKSKKIRGWRTFLIVPELVQELHVWTDKCQLFAELQNLDVMLGEMYKNLDSSTKEKPDISKLRASIRDVTHKMDLAYGMMGSLFRSGSRQTFFSSQVVRYADLYAATFLNLIYYPFSYMFRAPAMLMPHESTVAHEQRFVMETPMISRSRTFKLTDDEEELTLDVIKTVHVDANPNHIPHARPETPNHVTHYHDEDCSDDDSDSTKQYSSNKSDSRKASKSN
;
A
#
# COMPACT_ATOMS: atom_id res chain seq x y z
N MET A 1 8.09 -10.41 -7.23
CA MET A 1 8.95 -11.61 -7.30
C MET A 1 10.43 -11.29 -7.44
N CYS A 2 10.82 -10.32 -8.29
CA CYS A 2 12.22 -9.94 -8.43
C CYS A 2 12.58 -8.84 -7.42
N ASN A 3 13.30 -9.17 -6.34
CA ASN A 3 14.00 -8.15 -5.57
C ASN A 3 15.29 -7.84 -6.32
N MET A 4 15.23 -6.85 -7.23
CA MET A 4 16.45 -6.26 -7.77
C MET A 4 17.22 -5.63 -6.61
N ARG A 5 18.49 -6.00 -6.45
CA ARG A 5 19.38 -5.40 -5.48
C ARG A 5 19.76 -4.02 -5.98
N TYR A 6 19.06 -2.96 -5.55
CA TYR A 6 19.53 -1.60 -5.78
C TYR A 6 20.79 -1.34 -4.95
N ASN A 7 21.95 -1.46 -5.59
CA ASN A 7 23.26 -1.15 -5.04
C ASN A 7 23.85 0.09 -5.74
N ASN A 8 25.02 0.56 -5.31
CA ASN A 8 25.73 1.67 -5.96
C ASN A 8 25.93 1.46 -7.46
N LYS A 9 26.03 0.20 -7.92
CA LYS A 9 26.16 -0.10 -9.34
C LYS A 9 24.85 0.09 -10.12
N ASN A 10 23.68 -0.18 -9.52
CA ASN A 10 22.40 0.19 -10.12
C ASN A 10 22.24 1.70 -10.24
N TRP A 11 22.80 2.46 -9.29
CA TRP A 11 22.98 3.89 -9.50
C TRP A 11 23.95 4.19 -10.63
N GLU A 12 25.13 3.58 -10.71
CA GLU A 12 26.08 3.83 -11.81
C GLU A 12 25.41 3.54 -13.17
N LEU A 13 24.61 2.49 -13.26
CA LEU A 13 23.80 2.16 -14.44
C LEU A 13 22.72 3.21 -14.73
N MET A 14 22.00 3.69 -13.71
CA MET A 14 20.98 4.72 -13.89
C MET A 14 21.61 6.09 -14.19
N SER A 15 22.62 6.53 -13.44
CA SER A 15 23.37 7.77 -13.60
C SER A 15 24.05 7.85 -14.97
N HIS A 16 24.72 6.78 -15.41
CA HIS A 16 25.35 6.72 -16.74
C HIS A 16 24.34 6.87 -17.89
N ASN A 17 23.07 6.49 -17.68
CA ASN A 17 22.01 6.62 -18.70
C ASN A 17 21.15 7.86 -18.55
N ILE A 18 20.90 8.35 -17.34
CA ILE A 18 20.23 9.63 -17.07
C ILE A 18 20.98 10.74 -17.82
N ASN A 19 22.31 10.64 -17.88
CA ASN A 19 23.16 11.59 -18.60
C ASN A 19 23.15 11.42 -20.13
N LYS A 20 22.63 10.31 -20.68
CA LYS A 20 22.38 10.16 -22.14
C LYS A 20 21.06 10.79 -22.58
N ILE A 21 20.25 11.23 -21.62
CA ILE A 21 18.93 11.80 -21.83
C ILE A 21 18.96 13.24 -21.35
N LYS A 22 19.79 14.05 -22.01
CA LYS A 22 19.47 15.46 -22.11
C LYS A 22 19.57 15.94 -23.54
N PRO A 23 18.67 16.86 -23.92
CA PRO A 23 18.37 17.20 -25.29
C PRO A 23 19.62 17.76 -25.97
N SER A 24 19.97 17.18 -27.10
CA SER A 24 20.92 17.70 -28.09
C SER A 24 20.53 19.08 -28.66
N HIS A 25 19.64 19.84 -28.00
CA HIS A 25 19.03 21.09 -28.49
C HIS A 25 19.05 22.26 -27.47
N ARG A 26 19.74 22.18 -26.33
CA ARG A 26 20.00 23.36 -25.46
C ARG A 26 21.50 23.56 -25.23
N PRO A 27 22.15 24.49 -25.98
CA PRO A 27 23.62 24.65 -25.99
C PRO A 27 24.29 25.11 -24.68
N GLN A 28 23.54 25.47 -23.63
CA GLN A 28 24.06 26.13 -22.44
C GLN A 28 24.40 25.20 -21.26
N TYR A 29 24.07 23.91 -21.33
CA TYR A 29 24.37 22.95 -20.23
C TYR A 29 25.81 22.41 -20.20
N ASN A 30 26.64 22.72 -21.21
CA ASN A 30 27.94 22.05 -21.38
C ASN A 30 28.92 22.20 -20.20
N ASN A 31 28.88 23.31 -19.45
CA ASN A 31 29.78 23.51 -18.29
C ASN A 31 29.27 22.85 -17.00
N ASP A 32 27.95 22.73 -16.84
CA ASP A 32 27.35 22.07 -15.68
C ASP A 32 27.28 20.55 -15.85
N GLU A 33 27.32 20.09 -17.09
CA GLU A 33 27.35 18.68 -17.45
C GLU A 33 28.51 17.94 -16.79
N ASP A 34 29.74 18.48 -16.87
CA ASP A 34 30.91 17.86 -16.26
C ASP A 34 30.85 17.82 -14.73
N ARG A 35 30.12 18.75 -14.11
CA ARG A 35 29.92 18.79 -12.64
C ARG A 35 28.84 17.81 -12.20
N ILE A 36 27.75 17.69 -12.95
CA ILE A 36 26.68 16.71 -12.71
C ILE A 36 27.21 15.27 -12.92
N ARG A 37 28.16 15.06 -13.84
CA ARG A 37 28.87 13.78 -14.02
C ARG A 37 29.65 13.35 -12.78
N GLY A 38 30.01 14.29 -11.89
CA GLY A 38 30.73 14.01 -10.65
C GLY A 38 29.85 13.49 -9.51
N PHE A 39 28.53 13.37 -9.68
CA PHE A 39 27.67 12.86 -8.60
C PHE A 39 27.82 11.36 -8.36
N GLU A 40 28.09 10.99 -7.12
CA GLU A 40 28.16 9.62 -6.63
C GLU A 40 26.98 9.31 -5.72
N TYR A 41 26.39 8.12 -5.83
CA TYR A 41 25.24 7.77 -5.00
C TYR A 41 25.61 7.36 -3.60
N ASP A 42 24.94 8.02 -2.68
CA ASP A 42 24.97 7.68 -1.28
C ASP A 42 23.65 6.97 -0.89
N PRO A 43 23.67 5.64 -0.67
CA PRO A 43 22.50 4.89 -0.25
C PRO A 43 22.05 5.23 1.18
N SER A 44 22.85 5.96 1.97
CA SER A 44 22.50 6.35 3.34
C SER A 44 21.54 7.55 3.41
N PHE A 45 21.37 8.28 2.31
CA PHE A 45 20.49 9.45 2.24
C PHE A 45 19.02 9.09 1.96
N PRO A 46 18.66 8.48 0.80
CA PRO A 46 17.26 8.35 0.41
C PRO A 46 16.54 7.27 1.21
N VAL A 47 15.30 7.55 1.60
CA VAL A 47 14.35 6.55 2.11
C VAL A 47 13.12 6.54 1.21
N ARG A 48 12.47 5.38 1.07
CA ARG A 48 11.26 5.24 0.26
C ARG A 48 10.07 5.95 0.93
N GLY A 49 9.11 6.41 0.12
CA GLY A 49 7.87 7.04 0.58
C GLY A 49 7.99 8.54 0.87
N LEU A 50 9.11 9.18 0.54
CA LEU A 50 9.26 10.63 0.61
C LEU A 50 8.36 11.34 -0.39
N TRP A 51 7.95 12.55 -0.01
CA TRP A 51 7.19 13.46 -0.85
C TRP A 51 8.14 14.50 -1.43
N PHE A 52 8.13 14.66 -2.75
CA PHE A 52 8.79 15.79 -3.38
C PHE A 52 7.79 16.92 -3.62
N ASP A 53 8.03 18.07 -3.00
CA ASP A 53 7.25 19.29 -3.22
C ASP A 53 7.82 20.05 -4.42
N THR A 54 7.15 19.94 -5.57
CA THR A 54 7.59 20.58 -6.81
C THR A 54 7.54 22.11 -6.77
N LEU A 55 6.81 22.71 -5.81
CA LEU A 55 6.75 24.16 -5.68
C LEU A 55 8.01 24.73 -5.05
N TYR A 56 8.48 24.13 -3.95
CA TYR A 56 9.60 24.65 -3.15
C TYR A 56 10.89 23.80 -3.27
N GLY A 57 10.86 22.69 -4.01
CA GLY A 57 12.03 21.84 -4.24
C GLY A 57 12.48 21.05 -3.02
N ASN A 58 11.56 20.74 -2.10
CA ASN A 58 11.88 20.07 -0.84
C ASN A 58 11.50 18.58 -0.88
N LEU A 59 12.36 17.76 -0.29
CA LEU A 59 12.03 16.39 0.10
C LEU A 59 11.42 16.40 1.50
N LEU A 60 10.21 15.87 1.62
CA LEU A 60 9.42 15.86 2.83
C LEU A 60 9.16 14.43 3.28
N LYS A 61 9.52 14.14 4.53
CA LYS A 61 9.01 12.97 5.24
C LYS A 61 7.78 13.42 6.00
N VAL A 62 6.64 12.77 5.78
CA VAL A 62 5.36 13.20 6.36
C VAL A 62 4.64 12.05 7.06
N ASP A 63 3.72 12.37 7.97
CA ASP A 63 2.83 11.39 8.61
C ASP A 63 1.56 11.13 7.80
N ALA A 64 0.67 10.27 8.33
CA ALA A 64 -0.60 9.89 7.72
C ALA A 64 -1.53 11.08 7.37
N TYR A 65 -1.35 12.20 8.07
CA TYR A 65 -2.19 13.38 7.95
C TYR A 65 -1.55 14.45 7.07
N GLY A 66 -0.32 14.27 6.60
CA GLY A 66 0.42 15.28 5.83
C GLY A 66 1.20 16.26 6.70
N ASN A 67 1.34 16.00 8.01
CA ASN A 67 2.23 16.80 8.84
C ASN A 67 3.69 16.46 8.53
N ILE A 68 4.52 17.49 8.40
CA ILE A 68 5.93 17.34 8.04
C ILE A 68 6.71 16.83 9.26
N LEU A 69 7.42 15.72 9.10
CA LEU A 69 8.33 15.14 10.10
C LEU A 69 9.75 15.67 9.87
N VAL A 70 10.23 15.56 8.62
CA VAL A 70 11.55 16.00 8.17
C VAL A 70 11.38 16.76 6.85
N CYS A 71 12.14 17.84 6.69
CA CYS A 71 12.16 18.66 5.47
C CYS A 71 13.61 18.92 5.07
N VAL A 72 13.94 18.58 3.83
CA VAL A 72 15.29 18.73 3.27
C VAL A 72 15.22 19.49 1.96
N HIS A 73 16.09 20.49 1.80
CA HIS A 73 16.27 21.24 0.56
C HIS A 73 17.67 20.95 -0.01
N GLY A 74 17.76 20.19 -1.10
CA GLY A 74 19.03 19.64 -1.54
C GLY A 74 19.57 18.67 -0.49
N PHE A 75 20.69 19.01 0.15
CA PHE A 75 21.21 18.31 1.34
C PHE A 75 21.06 19.09 2.65
N GLU A 76 20.45 20.28 2.62
CA GLU A 76 20.21 21.10 3.82
C GLU A 76 18.96 20.61 4.56
N PHE A 77 19.13 20.07 5.76
CA PHE A 77 18.03 19.78 6.68
C PHE A 77 17.49 21.08 7.28
N LEU A 78 16.26 21.45 6.91
CA LEU A 78 15.68 22.73 7.32
C LEU A 78 15.29 22.72 8.80
N LYS A 79 15.62 23.80 9.50
CA LYS A 79 15.20 24.03 10.88
C LYS A 79 13.71 24.28 10.95
N HIS A 80 13.13 24.09 12.13
CA HIS A 80 11.70 24.30 12.36
C HIS A 80 11.22 25.68 11.90
N SER A 81 11.96 26.75 12.18
CA SER A 81 11.60 28.12 11.76
C SER A 81 11.50 28.25 10.23
N GLN A 82 12.49 27.74 9.49
CA GLN A 82 12.50 27.76 8.02
C GLN A 82 11.34 26.93 7.44
N VAL A 83 11.02 25.78 8.08
CA VAL A 83 9.87 24.97 7.69
C VAL A 83 8.56 25.75 7.89
N TYR A 84 8.40 26.54 8.96
CA TYR A 84 7.21 27.35 9.19
C TYR A 84 7.06 28.50 8.18
N GLU A 85 8.17 29.06 7.68
CA GLU A 85 8.13 30.10 6.63
C GLU A 85 7.58 29.56 5.31
N LEU A 86 7.93 28.31 4.96
CA LEU A 86 7.47 27.65 3.73
C LEU A 86 6.10 26.95 3.92
N TYR A 87 5.88 26.38 5.09
CA TYR A 87 4.71 25.59 5.48
C TYR A 87 4.15 26.10 6.83
N PRO A 88 3.32 27.16 6.84
CA PRO A 88 2.87 27.82 8.08
C PRO A 88 2.19 26.91 9.12
N ASN A 89 1.58 25.81 8.68
CA ASN A 89 0.95 24.82 9.57
C ASN A 89 1.79 23.55 9.75
N LYS A 90 3.05 23.53 9.30
CA LYS A 90 3.91 22.34 9.22
C LYS A 90 3.17 21.15 8.58
N PHE A 91 2.34 21.47 7.59
CA PHE A 91 1.39 20.56 6.96
C PHE A 91 1.40 20.80 5.46
N LEU A 92 1.29 19.72 4.70
CA LEU A 92 1.08 19.75 3.27
C LEU A 92 -0.01 18.75 2.92
N GLN A 93 -1.02 19.21 2.19
CA GLN A 93 -2.03 18.34 1.63
C GLN A 93 -1.44 17.57 0.45
N LEU A 94 -1.76 16.28 0.37
CA LEU A 94 -1.42 15.47 -0.80
C LEU A 94 -2.26 15.93 -2.00
N ASP A 95 -1.63 16.71 -2.88
CA ASP A 95 -2.17 17.13 -4.17
C ASP A 95 -1.22 16.66 -5.27
N GLU A 96 -1.68 15.76 -6.13
CA GLU A 96 -0.88 15.15 -7.21
C GLU A 96 -0.34 16.19 -8.21
N SER A 97 -0.94 17.41 -8.27
CA SER A 97 -0.45 18.49 -9.15
C SER A 97 0.85 19.16 -8.64
N ARG A 98 1.12 19.04 -7.34
CA ARG A 98 2.23 19.67 -6.62
C ARG A 98 3.18 18.65 -5.98
N VAL A 99 2.66 17.56 -5.45
CA VAL A 99 3.38 16.57 -4.66
C VAL A 99 3.54 15.28 -5.44
N TYR A 100 4.77 14.82 -5.56
CA TYR A 100 5.07 13.49 -6.07
C TYR A 100 5.53 12.58 -4.93
N VAL A 101 4.92 11.39 -4.81
CA VAL A 101 5.25 10.43 -3.75
C VAL A 101 6.16 9.33 -4.30
N LEU A 102 7.39 9.27 -3.80
CA LEU A 102 8.46 8.36 -4.23
C LEU A 102 8.29 6.97 -3.59
N ASN A 103 7.27 6.23 -4.03
CA ASN A 103 6.74 5.04 -3.35
C ASN A 103 7.46 3.71 -3.63
N THR A 104 8.28 3.64 -4.68
CA THR A 104 8.91 2.39 -5.14
C THR A 104 10.41 2.41 -4.91
N LEU A 105 11.04 1.23 -4.86
CA LEU A 105 12.50 1.13 -4.77
C LEU A 105 13.20 1.70 -6.01
N PHE A 106 12.52 1.70 -7.17
CA PHE A 106 13.00 2.37 -8.38
C PHE A 106 13.15 3.88 -8.21
N ASN A 107 12.45 4.49 -7.25
CA ASN A 107 12.54 5.92 -6.99
C ASN A 107 13.72 6.31 -6.08
N LEU A 108 14.46 5.37 -5.48
CA LEU A 108 15.58 5.73 -4.58
C LEU A 108 16.70 6.49 -5.31
N PRO A 109 17.17 6.05 -6.50
CA PRO A 109 18.11 6.82 -7.32
C PRO A 109 17.59 8.20 -7.66
N GLU A 110 16.34 8.27 -8.14
CA GLU A 110 15.68 9.54 -8.47
C GLU A 110 15.61 10.50 -7.28
N THR A 111 15.26 9.99 -6.10
CA THR A 111 15.19 10.77 -4.85
C THR A 111 16.53 11.44 -4.56
N TYR A 112 17.62 10.67 -4.65
CA TYR A 112 18.96 11.19 -4.40
C TYR A 112 19.42 12.16 -5.48
N LEU A 113 19.14 11.87 -6.76
CA LEU A 113 19.48 12.77 -7.86
C LEU A 113 18.77 14.11 -7.76
N ILE A 114 17.49 14.11 -7.37
CA ILE A 114 16.73 15.34 -7.12
C ILE A 114 17.44 16.15 -6.02
N ALA A 115 17.82 15.51 -4.91
CA ALA A 115 18.58 16.19 -3.85
C ALA A 115 19.91 16.78 -4.36
N CYS A 116 20.69 16.02 -5.14
CA CYS A 116 21.94 16.49 -5.75
C CYS A 116 21.73 17.72 -6.63
N LEU A 117 20.72 17.69 -7.50
CA LEU A 117 20.45 18.79 -8.44
C LEU A 117 19.96 20.03 -7.71
N ILE A 118 19.04 19.87 -6.75
CA ILE A 118 18.56 20.99 -5.94
C ILE A 118 19.72 21.60 -5.17
N ASP A 119 20.58 20.78 -4.56
CA ASP A 119 21.77 21.25 -3.84
C ASP A 119 22.74 22.01 -4.76
N PHE A 120 23.07 21.41 -5.91
CA PHE A 120 23.96 22.00 -6.90
C PHE A 120 23.46 23.35 -7.41
N PHE A 121 22.21 23.42 -7.85
CA PHE A 121 21.62 24.66 -8.37
C PHE A 121 21.46 25.72 -7.29
N THR A 122 21.21 25.32 -6.04
CA THR A 122 21.03 26.26 -4.93
C THR A 122 22.34 26.84 -4.44
N ASN A 123 23.42 26.05 -4.45
CA ASN A 123 24.71 26.42 -3.87
C ASN A 123 25.75 26.89 -4.90
N SER A 124 25.50 26.72 -6.19
CA SER A 124 26.43 27.17 -7.24
C SER A 124 26.36 28.69 -7.43
N PRO A 125 27.51 29.39 -7.50
CA PRO A 125 27.58 30.85 -7.51
C PRO A 125 26.98 31.51 -8.77
N GLN A 126 26.81 30.73 -9.84
CA GLN A 126 26.21 31.16 -11.10
C GLN A 126 24.67 31.30 -11.02
N TYR A 127 24.04 30.64 -10.04
CA TYR A 127 22.58 30.66 -9.86
C TYR A 127 22.21 31.51 -8.65
N THR A 128 21.09 32.22 -8.78
CA THR A 128 20.44 32.91 -7.67
C THR A 128 19.23 32.10 -7.22
N ARG A 129 19.20 31.71 -5.94
CA ARG A 129 18.08 30.98 -5.33
C ARG A 129 16.83 31.87 -5.28
N GLU A 130 15.73 31.36 -5.81
CA GLU A 130 14.39 31.94 -5.66
C GLU A 130 13.50 31.01 -4.85
N LYS A 131 12.30 31.49 -4.45
CA LYS A 131 11.38 30.69 -3.63
C LYS A 131 10.90 29.42 -4.34
N THR A 132 10.76 29.46 -5.66
CA THR A 132 10.17 28.38 -6.48
C THR A 132 11.11 27.82 -7.53
N GLY A 133 12.41 28.12 -7.43
CA GLY A 133 13.40 27.71 -8.41
C GLY A 133 14.73 28.42 -8.25
N VAL A 134 15.48 28.48 -9.35
CA VAL A 134 16.74 29.20 -9.45
C VAL A 134 16.78 30.04 -10.72
N LYS A 135 17.59 31.10 -10.71
CA LYS A 135 17.75 32.02 -11.84
C LYS A 135 19.21 32.18 -12.24
N GLU A 136 19.50 32.17 -13.53
CA GLU A 136 20.80 32.47 -14.13
C GLU A 136 20.59 33.49 -15.26
N GLY A 137 21.02 34.74 -15.05
CA GLY A 137 20.75 35.83 -16.00
C GLY A 137 19.24 35.99 -16.26
N GLU A 138 18.80 35.80 -17.50
CA GLU A 138 17.38 35.85 -17.90
C GLU A 138 16.66 34.50 -17.86
N LEU A 139 17.36 33.42 -17.49
CA LEU A 139 16.80 32.07 -17.44
C LEU A 139 16.34 31.73 -16.03
N THR A 140 15.06 31.40 -15.89
CA THR A 140 14.49 30.89 -14.64
C THR A 140 14.15 29.41 -14.77
N MET A 141 14.63 28.60 -13.84
CA MET A 141 14.34 27.18 -13.74
C MET A 141 13.52 26.92 -12.48
N SER A 142 12.25 26.53 -12.65
CA SER A 142 11.42 26.13 -11.52
C SER A 142 11.84 24.76 -11.00
N PHE A 143 11.65 24.51 -9.70
CA PHE A 143 11.89 23.18 -9.13
C PHE A 143 10.99 22.11 -9.77
N LYS A 144 9.77 22.48 -10.16
CA LYS A 144 8.87 21.63 -10.93
C LYS A 144 9.46 21.22 -12.29
N SER A 145 10.07 22.15 -13.03
CA SER A 145 10.72 21.82 -14.30
C SER A 145 11.95 20.94 -14.13
N ILE A 146 12.77 21.18 -13.11
CA ILE A 146 13.93 20.32 -12.79
C ILE A 146 13.46 18.90 -12.48
N PHE A 147 12.43 18.76 -11.65
CA PHE A 147 11.84 17.47 -11.33
C PHE A 147 11.27 16.76 -12.57
N GLN A 148 10.57 17.48 -13.45
CA GLN A 148 10.03 16.90 -14.67
C GLN A 148 11.14 16.37 -15.60
N ASP A 149 12.26 17.10 -15.70
CA ASP A 149 13.43 16.64 -16.47
C ASP A 149 14.02 15.36 -15.88
N VAL A 150 14.12 15.27 -14.54
CA VAL A 150 14.57 14.04 -13.86
C VAL A 150 13.62 12.88 -14.13
N ARG A 151 12.31 13.08 -13.94
CA ARG A 151 11.29 12.05 -14.21
C ARG A 151 11.37 11.54 -15.64
N ASN A 152 11.44 12.45 -16.62
CA ASN A 152 11.56 12.11 -18.03
C ASN A 152 12.84 11.31 -18.31
N ALA A 153 13.96 11.67 -17.65
CA ALA A 153 15.20 10.93 -17.77
C ALA A 153 15.06 9.52 -17.17
N VAL A 154 14.55 9.40 -15.95
CA VAL A 154 14.31 8.09 -15.31
C VAL A 154 13.42 7.21 -16.18
N ASP A 155 12.33 7.75 -16.72
CA ASP A 155 11.41 7.01 -17.58
C ASP A 155 12.07 6.55 -18.88
N TRP A 156 12.84 7.42 -19.54
CA TRP A 156 13.58 7.00 -20.73
C TRP A 156 14.61 5.92 -20.41
N VAL A 157 15.33 5.99 -19.28
CA VAL A 157 16.29 4.94 -18.89
C VAL A 157 15.60 3.57 -18.77
N HIS A 158 14.37 3.54 -18.24
CA HIS A 158 13.63 2.29 -18.04
C HIS A 158 12.95 1.77 -19.32
N ILE A 159 12.52 2.66 -20.22
CA ILE A 159 11.74 2.30 -21.41
C ILE A 159 12.63 2.15 -22.66
N HIS A 160 13.56 3.07 -22.87
CA HIS A 160 14.39 3.17 -24.09
C HIS A 160 15.89 2.96 -23.82
N GLY A 161 16.33 3.16 -22.59
CA GLY A 161 17.73 3.09 -22.20
C GLY A 161 18.30 1.67 -22.12
N ASP A 162 19.58 1.60 -21.78
CA ASP A 162 20.31 0.34 -21.73
C ASP A 162 20.20 -0.39 -20.37
N LEU A 163 19.44 0.15 -19.40
CA LEU A 163 19.30 -0.41 -18.05
C LEU A 163 18.86 -1.87 -18.08
N LYS A 164 17.74 -2.17 -18.75
CA LYS A 164 17.24 -3.56 -18.88
C LYS A 164 18.30 -4.46 -19.52
N THR A 165 18.95 -3.99 -20.57
CA THR A 165 19.98 -4.74 -21.31
C THR A 165 21.19 -5.06 -20.44
N ARG A 166 21.70 -4.08 -19.69
CA ARG A 166 22.84 -4.26 -18.78
C ARG A 166 22.50 -5.13 -17.58
N THR A 167 21.28 -4.99 -17.03
CA THR A 167 20.80 -5.90 -15.98
C THR A 167 20.76 -7.34 -16.46
N ILE A 168 20.29 -7.58 -17.69
CA ILE A 168 20.26 -8.91 -18.31
C ILE A 168 21.68 -9.47 -18.53
N GLN A 169 22.66 -8.62 -18.85
CA GLN A 169 24.04 -9.06 -19.07
C GLN A 169 24.73 -9.56 -17.79
N ASN A 170 24.26 -9.16 -16.61
CA ASN A 170 24.87 -9.52 -15.33
C ASN A 170 23.80 -9.77 -14.24
N LEU A 171 22.98 -10.80 -14.45
CA LEU A 171 21.84 -11.10 -13.58
C LEU A 171 22.24 -11.55 -12.17
N ASP A 172 23.38 -12.24 -12.02
CA ASP A 172 23.90 -12.70 -10.73
C ASP A 172 24.17 -11.55 -9.75
N GLU A 173 24.59 -10.41 -10.27
CA GLU A 173 24.88 -9.23 -9.47
C GLU A 173 23.62 -8.45 -9.07
N PHE A 174 22.66 -8.30 -10.00
CA PHE A 174 21.51 -7.41 -9.83
C PHE A 174 20.26 -8.11 -9.31
N VAL A 175 20.12 -9.42 -9.51
CA VAL A 175 18.89 -10.17 -9.19
C VAL A 175 19.19 -11.25 -8.16
N LYS A 176 18.57 -11.12 -6.98
CA LYS A 176 18.66 -12.17 -5.96
C LYS A 176 17.85 -13.39 -6.40
N LYS A 177 18.53 -14.51 -6.53
CA LYS A 177 17.95 -15.83 -6.80
C LYS A 177 17.74 -16.59 -5.49
N ASP A 178 16.65 -17.35 -5.40
CA ASP A 178 16.28 -18.14 -4.21
C ASP A 178 15.71 -19.49 -4.65
N GLU A 179 16.42 -20.57 -4.30
CA GLU A 179 16.10 -21.96 -4.69
C GLU A 179 14.75 -22.47 -4.16
N ARG A 180 14.18 -21.78 -3.16
CA ARG A 180 12.89 -22.15 -2.57
C ARG A 180 11.71 -21.68 -3.42
N LEU A 181 11.92 -20.79 -4.38
CA LEU A 181 10.87 -20.23 -5.23
C LEU A 181 10.11 -21.30 -6.04
N PRO A 182 10.77 -22.19 -6.82
CA PRO A 182 10.08 -23.23 -7.57
C PRO A 182 9.27 -24.19 -6.67
N MET A 183 9.85 -24.55 -5.53
CA MET A 183 9.19 -25.40 -4.52
C MET A 183 7.90 -24.73 -4.02
N PHE A 184 7.97 -23.46 -3.61
CA PHE A 184 6.84 -22.76 -3.01
C PHE A 184 5.67 -22.59 -3.98
N LEU A 185 5.92 -22.21 -5.23
CA LEU A 185 4.86 -22.09 -6.25
C LEU A 185 4.21 -23.43 -6.56
N THR A 186 4.99 -24.51 -6.52
CA THR A 186 4.45 -25.86 -6.72
C THR A 186 3.54 -26.26 -5.57
N ARG A 187 3.95 -25.99 -4.31
CA ARG A 187 3.13 -26.23 -3.12
C ARG A 187 1.79 -25.48 -3.15
N ILE A 188 1.78 -24.22 -3.61
CA ILE A 188 0.53 -23.45 -3.76
C ILE A 188 -0.42 -24.16 -4.75
N ARG A 189 0.12 -24.66 -5.87
CA ARG A 189 -0.70 -25.36 -6.87
C ARG A 189 -1.19 -26.72 -6.36
N GLU A 190 -0.35 -27.44 -5.63
CA GLU A 190 -0.71 -28.71 -4.98
C GLU A 190 -1.84 -28.52 -3.93
N SER A 191 -1.97 -27.33 -3.33
CA SER A 191 -3.07 -27.03 -2.40
C SER A 191 -4.42 -26.78 -3.10
N GLY A 192 -4.47 -26.84 -4.43
CA GLY A 192 -5.66 -26.55 -5.24
C GLY A 192 -5.82 -25.08 -5.63
N ALA A 193 -4.94 -24.19 -5.16
CA ALA A 193 -4.98 -22.78 -5.55
C ALA A 193 -4.38 -22.57 -6.96
N LYS A 194 -4.94 -21.60 -7.69
CA LYS A 194 -4.39 -21.15 -8.98
C LYS A 194 -3.34 -20.07 -8.74
N VAL A 195 -2.27 -20.08 -9.53
CA VAL A 195 -1.18 -19.10 -9.45
C VAL A 195 -1.15 -18.27 -10.73
N PHE A 196 -1.08 -16.94 -10.60
CA PHE A 196 -0.93 -16.05 -11.75
C PHE A 196 0.21 -15.06 -11.57
N LEU A 197 0.77 -14.61 -12.70
CA LEU A 197 1.71 -13.50 -12.78
C LEU A 197 1.04 -12.30 -13.43
N LEU A 198 1.12 -11.13 -12.79
CA LEU A 198 0.60 -9.86 -13.32
C LEU A 198 1.66 -8.77 -13.16
N THR A 199 2.34 -8.42 -14.26
CA THR A 199 3.50 -7.51 -14.25
C THR A 199 3.35 -6.35 -15.22
N ASN A 200 3.92 -5.19 -14.87
CA ASN A 200 4.02 -4.04 -15.77
C ASN A 200 5.14 -4.18 -16.80
N SER A 201 6.06 -5.14 -16.61
CA SER A 201 7.15 -5.40 -17.55
C SER A 201 6.65 -6.05 -18.83
N ASP A 202 7.37 -5.81 -19.93
CA ASP A 202 7.15 -6.49 -21.22
C ASP A 202 7.54 -7.97 -21.15
N TYR A 203 7.08 -8.74 -22.15
CA TYR A 203 7.33 -10.18 -22.19
C TYR A 203 8.81 -10.54 -22.30
N VAL A 204 9.59 -9.84 -23.14
CA VAL A 204 11.00 -10.19 -23.41
C VAL A 204 11.84 -10.04 -22.14
N PHE A 205 11.65 -8.94 -21.41
CA PHE A 205 12.31 -8.72 -20.13
C PHE A 205 11.83 -9.73 -19.08
N THR A 206 10.52 -9.96 -19.00
CA THR A 206 9.93 -10.92 -18.06
C THR A 206 10.47 -12.34 -18.29
N ASP A 207 10.53 -12.80 -19.54
CA ASP A 207 10.99 -14.15 -19.87
C ASP A 207 12.46 -14.36 -19.49
N LYS A 208 13.33 -13.36 -19.69
CA LYS A 208 14.75 -13.42 -19.27
C LYS A 208 14.92 -13.46 -17.76
N ILE A 209 14.25 -12.55 -17.03
CA ILE A 209 14.32 -12.49 -15.56
C ILE A 209 13.77 -13.76 -14.95
N MET A 210 12.60 -14.22 -15.41
CA MET A 210 11.96 -15.42 -14.89
C MET A 210 12.73 -16.68 -15.27
N THR A 211 13.36 -16.75 -16.45
CA THR A 211 14.26 -17.87 -16.79
C THR A 211 15.41 -17.93 -15.80
N TYR A 212 16.08 -16.80 -15.53
CA TYR A 212 17.18 -16.75 -14.56
C TYR A 212 16.74 -17.11 -13.13
N LEU A 213 15.58 -16.63 -12.68
CA LEU A 213 15.04 -16.93 -11.34
C LEU A 213 14.73 -18.42 -11.13
N PHE A 214 14.50 -19.18 -12.21
CA PHE A 214 14.18 -20.62 -12.17
C PHE A 214 15.31 -21.51 -12.70
N ASP A 215 16.43 -20.92 -13.12
CA ASP A 215 17.58 -21.62 -13.70
C ASP A 215 18.37 -22.42 -12.63
N PHE A 216 17.78 -23.50 -12.15
CA PHE A 216 18.39 -24.46 -11.26
C PHE A 216 18.53 -25.80 -11.97
N SER A 217 19.46 -26.65 -11.53
CA SER A 217 19.62 -27.99 -12.07
C SER A 217 18.42 -28.91 -11.81
N HIS A 218 17.48 -28.46 -10.98
CA HIS A 218 16.31 -29.22 -10.54
C HIS A 218 15.01 -28.41 -10.70
N GLY A 219 13.88 -29.11 -10.59
CA GLY A 219 12.54 -28.56 -10.59
C GLY A 219 12.12 -28.03 -9.22
N ALA A 220 10.89 -28.35 -8.80
CA ALA A 220 10.36 -27.92 -7.50
C ALA A 220 11.05 -28.61 -6.32
N ARG A 221 11.54 -29.83 -6.57
CA ARG A 221 12.26 -30.65 -5.61
C ARG A 221 13.62 -31.03 -6.22
N PRO A 222 14.66 -31.29 -5.41
CA PRO A 222 15.99 -31.64 -5.92
C PRO A 222 16.03 -32.89 -6.81
N ASP A 223 15.06 -33.79 -6.67
CA ASP A 223 14.89 -35.03 -7.45
C ASP A 223 14.11 -34.84 -8.75
N GLU A 224 13.48 -33.69 -8.96
CA GLU A 224 12.75 -33.37 -10.19
C GLU A 224 13.66 -32.72 -11.24
N SER A 225 13.43 -33.02 -12.52
CA SER A 225 14.08 -32.32 -13.62
C SER A 225 13.69 -30.84 -13.66
N HIS A 226 14.61 -29.97 -14.08
CA HIS A 226 14.33 -28.56 -14.35
C HIS A 226 13.08 -28.37 -15.23
N ARG A 227 12.27 -27.35 -14.91
CA ARG A 227 11.00 -27.03 -15.60
C ARG A 227 10.98 -25.58 -16.03
N ASN A 228 10.34 -25.30 -17.16
CA ASN A 228 10.16 -23.93 -17.64
C ASN A 228 9.32 -23.10 -16.65
N TRP A 229 9.77 -21.89 -16.32
CA TRP A 229 9.11 -20.98 -15.36
C TRP A 229 7.62 -20.76 -15.67
N LYS A 230 7.24 -20.73 -16.95
CA LYS A 230 5.84 -20.52 -17.38
C LYS A 230 4.90 -21.61 -16.84
N THR A 231 5.41 -22.81 -16.62
CA THR A 231 4.62 -23.95 -16.12
C THR A 231 4.24 -23.83 -14.65
N TYR A 232 4.88 -22.94 -13.88
CA TYR A 232 4.55 -22.67 -12.48
C TYR A 232 3.34 -21.73 -12.32
N PHE A 233 2.84 -21.17 -13.42
CA PHE A 233 1.70 -20.26 -13.44
C PHE A 233 0.57 -20.85 -14.28
N ASP A 234 -0.65 -20.69 -13.80
CA ASP A 234 -1.87 -21.04 -14.54
C ASP A 234 -2.22 -19.92 -15.53
N THR A 235 -1.95 -18.65 -15.16
CA THR A 235 -2.11 -17.48 -16.04
C THR A 235 -0.92 -16.52 -15.95
N ILE A 236 -0.48 -15.98 -17.08
CA ILE A 236 0.60 -14.99 -17.15
C ILE A 236 0.11 -13.75 -17.91
N VAL A 237 0.18 -12.59 -17.28
CA VAL A 237 -0.18 -11.29 -17.86
C VAL A 237 0.99 -10.31 -17.70
N VAL A 238 1.48 -9.82 -18.84
CA VAL A 238 2.53 -8.79 -18.95
C VAL A 238 1.92 -7.45 -19.35
N ASP A 239 2.70 -6.37 -19.37
CA ASP A 239 2.25 -5.01 -19.75
C ASP A 239 0.95 -4.57 -19.06
N ALA A 240 0.76 -4.96 -17.80
CA ALA A 240 -0.50 -4.75 -17.09
C ALA A 240 -0.87 -3.25 -16.93
N ASN A 241 0.12 -2.35 -16.97
CA ASN A 241 -0.07 -0.90 -16.78
C ASN A 241 -0.75 -0.54 -15.46
N LYS A 242 -0.42 -1.23 -14.36
CA LYS A 242 -0.89 -0.87 -13.02
C LYS A 242 -0.43 0.56 -12.67
N PRO A 243 -1.31 1.41 -12.08
CA PRO A 243 -2.61 1.09 -11.48
C PRO A 243 -3.80 1.06 -12.45
N LEU A 244 -3.63 1.44 -13.72
CA LEU A 244 -4.71 1.52 -14.71
C LEU A 244 -5.45 0.19 -14.84
N PHE A 245 -4.73 -0.93 -14.75
CA PHE A 245 -5.28 -2.29 -14.71
C PHE A 245 -6.47 -2.47 -13.77
N PHE A 246 -6.42 -1.86 -12.57
CA PHE A 246 -7.45 -2.01 -11.55
C PHE A 246 -8.67 -1.11 -11.79
N GLY A 247 -8.55 -0.12 -12.67
CA GLY A 247 -9.63 0.72 -13.17
C GLY A 247 -10.15 0.24 -14.52
N GLU A 248 -10.06 1.09 -15.55
CA GLU A 248 -10.51 0.79 -16.92
C GLU A 248 -9.62 -0.25 -17.64
N GLY A 249 -8.35 -0.33 -17.27
CA GLY A 249 -7.36 -1.21 -17.90
C GLY A 249 -7.10 -0.87 -19.37
N THR A 250 -6.65 -1.88 -20.10
CA THR A 250 -6.36 -1.80 -21.54
C THR A 250 -6.94 -3.01 -22.28
N ILE A 251 -6.81 -3.04 -23.60
CA ILE A 251 -7.24 -4.18 -24.41
C ILE A 251 -6.39 -5.40 -24.06
N LEU A 252 -7.03 -6.53 -23.72
CA LEU A 252 -6.34 -7.80 -23.51
C LEU A 252 -5.87 -8.39 -24.85
N ARG A 253 -4.58 -8.67 -24.96
CA ARG A 253 -3.96 -9.28 -26.15
C ARG A 253 -3.22 -10.56 -25.79
N GLN A 254 -2.91 -11.37 -26.79
CA GLN A 254 -2.08 -12.55 -26.65
C GLN A 254 -0.67 -12.26 -27.16
N VAL A 255 0.35 -12.72 -26.44
CA VAL A 255 1.76 -12.62 -26.85
C VAL A 255 2.13 -13.86 -27.67
N ASP A 256 2.80 -13.67 -28.80
CA ASP A 256 3.54 -14.74 -29.46
C ASP A 256 4.87 -14.96 -28.73
N THR A 257 4.97 -16.05 -27.98
CA THR A 257 6.15 -16.34 -27.14
C THR A 257 7.43 -16.62 -27.93
N LYS A 258 7.34 -16.87 -29.25
CA LYS A 258 8.52 -17.07 -30.11
C LYS A 258 9.15 -15.74 -30.54
N SER A 259 8.32 -14.80 -30.96
CA SER A 259 8.77 -13.48 -31.44
C SER A 259 8.81 -12.42 -30.32
N GLY A 260 8.05 -12.63 -29.26
CA GLY A 260 7.77 -11.64 -28.21
C GLY A 260 6.78 -10.54 -28.63
N ALA A 261 6.25 -10.59 -29.85
CA ALA A 261 5.31 -9.60 -30.37
C ALA A 261 3.88 -9.89 -29.90
N LEU A 262 3.04 -8.84 -29.86
CA LEU A 262 1.62 -8.98 -29.59
C LEU A 262 0.89 -9.45 -30.86
N LYS A 263 0.08 -10.50 -30.74
CA LYS A 263 -0.82 -10.92 -31.81
C LYS A 263 -1.85 -9.82 -32.09
N LEU A 264 -2.22 -9.68 -33.36
CA LEU A 264 -3.23 -8.71 -33.78
C LEU A 264 -4.62 -9.14 -33.30
N GLY A 265 -5.35 -8.20 -32.70
CA GLY A 265 -6.72 -8.40 -32.21
C GLY A 265 -6.84 -8.44 -30.68
N THR A 266 -8.08 -8.50 -30.21
CA THR A 266 -8.42 -8.61 -28.78
C THR A 266 -8.65 -10.08 -28.44
N HIS A 267 -8.00 -10.57 -27.39
CA HIS A 267 -8.25 -11.92 -26.88
C HIS A 267 -9.61 -11.96 -26.17
N LYS A 268 -10.52 -12.80 -26.66
CA LYS A 268 -11.85 -13.04 -26.07
C LYS A 268 -12.07 -14.50 -25.67
N GLY A 269 -11.08 -15.35 -25.93
CA GLY A 269 -11.15 -16.77 -25.59
C GLY A 269 -10.86 -17.03 -24.11
N PRO A 270 -11.02 -18.28 -23.65
CA PRO A 270 -10.57 -18.68 -22.33
C PRO A 270 -9.05 -18.49 -22.18
N LEU A 271 -8.59 -18.41 -20.94
CA LEU A 271 -7.16 -18.36 -20.62
C LEU A 271 -6.60 -19.78 -20.64
N HIS A 272 -5.53 -19.98 -21.40
CA HIS A 272 -4.87 -21.27 -21.56
C HIS A 272 -3.50 -21.28 -20.89
N ARG A 273 -3.20 -22.40 -20.24
CA ARG A 273 -1.91 -22.59 -19.57
C ARG A 273 -0.77 -22.62 -20.58
N GLY A 274 0.33 -21.94 -20.26
CA GLY A 274 1.50 -21.83 -21.12
C GLY A 274 1.41 -20.72 -22.18
N GLU A 275 0.24 -20.11 -22.34
CA GLU A 275 0.09 -18.88 -23.10
C GLU A 275 0.40 -17.66 -22.22
N VAL A 276 0.73 -16.54 -22.87
CA VAL A 276 1.03 -15.27 -22.22
C VAL A 276 0.12 -14.20 -22.78
N TYR A 277 -0.44 -13.38 -21.91
CA TYR A 277 -1.33 -12.29 -22.25
C TYR A 277 -0.69 -10.94 -21.92
N SER A 278 -1.15 -9.87 -22.57
CA SER A 278 -0.63 -8.51 -22.40
C SER A 278 -1.79 -7.54 -22.20
N GLY A 279 -1.63 -6.62 -21.24
CA GLY A 279 -2.64 -5.60 -20.91
C GLY A 279 -3.84 -6.16 -20.16
N GLY A 280 -5.04 -5.79 -20.60
CA GLY A 280 -6.30 -6.18 -19.96
C GLY A 280 -6.72 -5.28 -18.79
N SER A 281 -7.76 -5.70 -18.10
CA SER A 281 -8.27 -5.07 -16.88
C SER A 281 -8.55 -6.12 -15.82
N CYS A 282 -8.62 -5.68 -14.56
CA CYS A 282 -8.90 -6.56 -13.43
C CYS A 282 -10.27 -7.23 -13.55
N ASP A 283 -11.27 -6.57 -14.13
CA ASP A 283 -12.62 -7.14 -14.31
C ASP A 283 -12.60 -8.32 -15.26
N VAL A 284 -12.05 -8.11 -16.46
CA VAL A 284 -11.92 -9.15 -17.48
C VAL A 284 -11.07 -10.31 -16.94
N PHE A 285 -9.98 -9.99 -16.25
CA PHE A 285 -9.10 -11.00 -15.68
C PHE A 285 -9.79 -11.86 -14.62
N THR A 286 -10.49 -11.22 -13.67
CA THR A 286 -11.18 -11.87 -12.55
C THR A 286 -12.31 -12.78 -13.05
N GLU A 287 -13.07 -12.32 -14.05
CA GLU A 287 -14.10 -13.10 -14.73
C GLU A 287 -13.50 -14.34 -15.42
N MET A 288 -12.39 -14.18 -16.15
CA MET A 288 -11.76 -15.27 -16.87
C MET A 288 -11.14 -16.34 -15.95
N ILE A 289 -10.62 -15.97 -14.78
CA ILE A 289 -10.06 -16.94 -13.81
C ILE A 289 -11.14 -17.60 -12.93
N GLY A 290 -12.35 -17.00 -12.89
CA GLY A 290 -13.48 -17.46 -12.10
C GLY A 290 -13.29 -17.28 -10.59
N ALA A 291 -12.62 -16.20 -10.17
CA ALA A 291 -12.37 -15.90 -8.75
C ALA A 291 -13.17 -14.67 -8.31
N LYS A 292 -13.53 -14.56 -7.03
CA LYS A 292 -14.04 -13.32 -6.43
C LYS A 292 -12.89 -12.57 -5.77
N GLY A 293 -13.14 -11.32 -5.37
CA GLY A 293 -12.08 -10.48 -4.78
C GLY A 293 -11.42 -11.11 -3.55
N LYS A 294 -12.20 -11.66 -2.61
CA LYS A 294 -11.67 -12.28 -1.39
C LYS A 294 -10.90 -13.59 -1.64
N ASP A 295 -11.09 -14.23 -2.79
CA ASP A 295 -10.40 -15.47 -3.17
C ASP A 295 -8.96 -15.20 -3.66
N VAL A 296 -8.64 -13.93 -3.95
CA VAL A 296 -7.34 -13.52 -4.51
C VAL A 296 -6.46 -12.93 -3.42
N LEU A 297 -5.31 -13.57 -3.16
CA LEU A 297 -4.19 -12.95 -2.44
C LEU A 297 -3.16 -12.40 -3.43
N TYR A 298 -3.16 -11.08 -3.60
CA TYR A 298 -2.26 -10.40 -4.51
C TYR A 298 -0.99 -9.91 -3.81
N ILE A 299 0.17 -10.32 -4.33
CA ILE A 299 1.48 -10.09 -3.73
C ILE A 299 2.25 -9.07 -4.57
N GLY A 300 2.58 -7.92 -3.99
CA GLY A 300 3.29 -6.84 -4.68
C GLY A 300 4.13 -5.97 -3.74
N ASP A 301 5.04 -5.18 -4.30
CA ASP A 301 5.90 -4.24 -3.57
C ASP A 301 5.43 -2.78 -3.68
N HIS A 302 4.62 -2.46 -4.69
CA HIS A 302 4.12 -1.11 -4.89
C HIS A 302 2.89 -0.84 -4.01
N ILE A 303 3.09 -0.14 -2.88
CA ILE A 303 2.02 0.17 -1.91
C ILE A 303 0.78 0.82 -2.55
N PHE A 304 0.95 1.74 -3.49
CA PHE A 304 -0.16 2.38 -4.19
C PHE A 304 -0.69 1.54 -5.35
N GLY A 305 0.19 1.18 -6.28
CA GLY A 305 -0.19 0.55 -7.55
C GLY A 305 -0.70 -0.88 -7.40
N ASP A 306 -0.11 -1.67 -6.50
CA ASP A 306 -0.46 -3.07 -6.29
C ASP A 306 -1.43 -3.27 -5.13
N ILE A 307 -1.20 -2.61 -4.00
CA ILE A 307 -1.90 -2.92 -2.74
C ILE A 307 -3.14 -2.04 -2.55
N LEU A 308 -2.98 -0.70 -2.51
CA LEU A 308 -4.08 0.22 -2.25
C LEU A 308 -5.17 0.12 -3.31
N LYS A 309 -4.81 0.09 -4.60
CA LYS A 309 -5.79 0.05 -5.70
C LYS A 309 -6.53 -1.27 -5.79
N SER A 310 -5.84 -2.41 -5.63
CA SER A 310 -6.50 -3.73 -5.61
C SER A 310 -7.44 -3.89 -4.42
N LYS A 311 -7.04 -3.44 -3.23
CA LYS A 311 -7.85 -3.48 -2.01
C LYS A 311 -9.09 -2.58 -2.13
N LYS A 312 -8.91 -1.30 -2.49
CA LYS A 312 -10.01 -0.32 -2.50
C LYS A 312 -11.03 -0.57 -3.61
N ILE A 313 -10.57 -0.92 -4.81
CA ILE A 313 -11.46 -0.98 -5.98
C ILE A 313 -12.12 -2.35 -6.06
N ARG A 314 -11.41 -3.45 -5.72
CA ARG A 314 -11.85 -4.82 -6.00
C ARG A 314 -11.91 -5.74 -4.78
N GLY A 315 -11.49 -5.26 -3.61
CA GLY A 315 -11.55 -6.05 -2.37
C GLY A 315 -10.60 -7.25 -2.37
N TRP A 316 -9.54 -7.23 -3.18
CA TRP A 316 -8.51 -8.28 -3.17
C TRP A 316 -7.83 -8.35 -1.80
N ARG A 317 -7.47 -9.55 -1.36
CA ARG A 317 -6.57 -9.73 -0.22
C ARG A 317 -5.15 -9.37 -0.66
N THR A 318 -4.38 -8.76 0.23
CA THR A 318 -3.12 -8.11 -0.16
C THR A 318 -1.94 -8.55 0.70
N PHE A 319 -0.81 -8.84 0.03
CA PHE A 319 0.47 -9.08 0.67
C PHE A 319 1.49 -8.07 0.15
N LEU A 320 1.98 -7.19 1.03
CA LEU A 320 3.02 -6.22 0.68
C LEU A 320 4.42 -6.77 0.94
N ILE A 321 5.27 -6.74 -0.09
CA ILE A 321 6.70 -7.02 0.05
C ILE A 321 7.42 -5.71 0.39
N VAL A 322 8.16 -5.69 1.50
CA VAL A 322 8.97 -4.55 1.97
C VAL A 322 10.42 -5.00 2.17
N PRO A 323 11.27 -5.02 1.13
CA PRO A 323 12.62 -5.58 1.23
C PRO A 323 13.50 -4.91 2.29
N GLU A 324 13.30 -3.61 2.53
CA GLU A 324 14.02 -2.83 3.55
C GLU A 324 13.75 -3.33 4.97
N LEU A 325 12.67 -4.09 5.18
CA LEU A 325 12.26 -4.62 6.48
C LEU A 325 13.35 -5.49 7.13
N VAL A 326 14.22 -6.14 6.36
CA VAL A 326 15.34 -6.91 6.92
C VAL A 326 16.29 -6.02 7.72
N GLN A 327 16.70 -4.89 7.12
CA GLN A 327 17.60 -3.94 7.77
C GLN A 327 16.88 -3.16 8.86
N GLU A 328 15.63 -2.76 8.62
CA GLU A 328 14.79 -2.08 9.61
C GLU A 328 14.61 -2.93 10.88
N LEU A 329 14.34 -4.23 10.75
CA LEU A 329 14.21 -5.12 11.91
C LEU A 329 15.52 -5.28 12.67
N HIS A 330 16.65 -5.36 11.97
CA HIS A 330 17.96 -5.43 12.61
C HIS A 330 18.24 -4.18 13.44
N VAL A 331 18.07 -2.98 12.87
CA VAL A 331 18.27 -1.71 13.59
C VAL A 331 17.25 -1.56 14.72
N TRP A 332 15.99 -1.95 14.50
CA TRP A 332 14.93 -1.90 15.52
C TRP A 332 15.27 -2.73 16.75
N THR A 333 15.78 -3.95 16.56
CA THR A 333 16.21 -4.82 17.66
C THR A 333 17.47 -4.27 18.34
N ASP A 334 18.48 -3.87 17.56
CA ASP A 334 19.76 -3.40 18.09
C ASP A 334 19.65 -2.06 18.84
N LYS A 335 18.73 -1.19 18.43
CA LYS A 335 18.51 0.15 19.00
C LYS A 335 17.23 0.24 19.83
N CYS A 336 16.68 -0.89 20.26
CA CYS A 336 15.43 -0.94 21.03
C CYS A 336 15.44 -0.08 22.30
N GLN A 337 16.61 0.12 22.91
CA GLN A 337 16.80 0.98 24.08
C GLN A 337 16.45 2.45 23.81
N LEU A 338 16.77 2.98 22.63
CA LEU A 338 16.44 4.37 22.26
C LEU A 338 14.93 4.55 22.14
N PHE A 339 14.22 3.54 21.62
CA PHE A 339 12.77 3.58 21.53
C PHE A 339 12.10 3.47 22.91
N ALA A 340 12.62 2.61 23.79
CA ALA A 340 12.15 2.50 25.17
C ALA A 340 12.39 3.81 25.95
N GLU A 341 13.54 4.45 25.77
CA GLU A 341 13.84 5.77 26.34
C GLU A 341 12.85 6.82 25.83
N LEU A 342 12.59 6.86 24.52
CA LEU A 342 11.63 7.78 23.92
C LEU A 342 10.21 7.57 24.47
N GLN A 343 9.78 6.32 24.64
CA GLN A 343 8.48 5.99 25.21
C GLN A 343 8.39 6.45 26.68
N ASN A 344 9.44 6.26 27.47
CA ASN A 344 9.50 6.74 28.85
C ASN A 344 9.44 8.27 28.92
N LEU A 345 10.12 8.98 28.01
CA LEU A 345 10.06 10.44 27.92
C LEU A 345 8.65 10.94 27.56
N ASP A 346 7.95 10.25 26.64
CA ASP A 346 6.56 10.55 26.29
C ASP A 346 5.59 10.28 27.45
N VAL A 347 5.80 9.23 28.23
CA VAL A 347 5.02 8.95 29.46
C VAL A 347 5.25 10.03 30.52
N MET A 348 6.50 10.40 30.80
CA MET A 348 6.82 11.48 31.74
C MET A 348 6.19 12.80 31.30
N LEU A 349 6.16 13.08 29.99
CA LEU A 349 5.48 14.27 29.46
C LEU A 349 3.98 14.20 29.76
N GLY A 350 3.35 13.03 29.57
CA GLY A 350 1.95 12.81 29.93
C GLY A 350 1.67 13.00 31.43
N GLU A 351 2.54 12.49 32.30
CA GLU A 351 2.41 12.61 33.77
C GLU A 351 2.47 14.07 34.24
N MET A 352 3.31 14.91 33.63
CA MET A 352 3.39 16.34 33.95
C MET A 352 2.06 17.08 33.67
N TYR A 353 1.29 16.62 32.69
CA TYR A 353 -0.01 17.22 32.34
C TYR A 353 -1.21 16.53 32.99
N LYS A 354 -1.03 15.33 33.57
CA LYS A 354 -2.12 14.45 34.02
C LYS A 354 -3.09 15.09 35.02
N ASN A 355 -2.55 15.85 35.97
CA ASN A 355 -3.33 16.47 37.04
C ASN A 355 -3.66 17.95 36.77
N LEU A 356 -3.37 18.44 35.56
CA LEU A 356 -3.68 19.81 35.18
C LEU A 356 -5.08 19.85 34.58
N ASP A 357 -5.93 20.69 35.16
CA ASP A 357 -7.29 20.92 34.70
C ASP A 357 -7.45 22.31 34.05
N SER A 358 -8.66 22.65 33.63
CA SER A 358 -8.97 23.95 33.04
C SER A 358 -8.74 25.14 33.98
N SER A 359 -8.54 24.90 35.28
CA SER A 359 -8.28 25.95 36.28
C SER A 359 -6.78 26.27 36.43
N THR A 360 -5.91 25.40 35.90
CA THR A 360 -4.45 25.56 35.98
C THR A 360 -3.99 26.72 35.09
N LYS A 361 -3.40 27.75 35.70
CA LYS A 361 -2.89 28.95 34.99
C LYS A 361 -1.40 28.87 34.66
N GLU A 362 -0.62 28.09 35.41
CA GLU A 362 0.81 27.93 35.21
C GLU A 362 1.10 26.72 34.31
N LYS A 363 1.91 26.95 33.26
CA LYS A 363 2.33 25.88 32.36
C LYS A 363 3.59 25.22 32.91
N PRO A 364 3.64 23.88 33.02
CA PRO A 364 4.86 23.19 33.44
C PRO A 364 6.01 23.46 32.45
N ASP A 365 7.23 23.66 32.97
CA ASP A 365 8.42 23.78 32.12
C ASP A 365 8.84 22.42 31.58
N ILE A 366 8.59 22.23 30.29
CA ILE A 366 8.93 21.02 29.54
C ILE A 366 10.14 21.20 28.62
N SER A 367 10.91 22.28 28.78
CA SER A 367 12.00 22.63 27.86
C SER A 367 13.10 21.57 27.84
N LYS A 368 13.50 21.08 29.02
CA LYS A 368 14.50 19.99 29.16
C LYS A 368 13.97 18.68 28.57
N LEU A 369 12.74 18.31 28.91
CA LEU A 369 12.12 17.07 28.43
C LEU A 369 11.96 17.07 26.91
N ARG A 370 11.48 18.19 26.33
CA ARG A 370 11.41 18.37 24.87
C ARG A 370 12.77 18.30 24.20
N ALA A 371 13.82 18.82 24.84
CA ALA A 371 15.18 18.71 24.30
C ALA A 371 15.66 17.25 24.29
N SER A 372 15.43 16.50 25.37
CA SER A 372 15.75 15.07 25.44
C SER A 372 14.97 14.26 24.40
N ILE A 373 13.66 14.50 24.24
CA ILE A 373 12.84 13.83 23.21
C ILE A 373 13.42 14.08 21.82
N ARG A 374 13.82 15.31 21.50
CA ARG A 374 14.43 15.65 20.20
C ARG A 374 15.77 14.95 20.00
N ASP A 375 16.63 14.91 21.03
CA ASP A 375 17.95 14.28 20.95
C ASP A 375 17.84 12.76 20.75
N VAL A 376 16.99 12.09 21.54
CA VAL A 376 16.74 10.65 21.39
C VAL A 376 16.09 10.34 20.04
N THR A 377 15.13 11.15 19.60
CA THR A 377 14.51 11.02 18.26
C THR A 377 15.56 11.11 17.16
N HIS A 378 16.45 12.10 17.23
CA HIS A 378 17.50 12.30 16.24
C HIS A 378 18.51 11.14 16.21
N LYS A 379 18.98 10.69 17.39
CA LYS A 379 19.87 9.52 17.51
C LYS A 379 19.23 8.25 16.97
N MET A 380 17.95 8.05 17.25
CA MET A 380 17.21 6.88 16.77
C MET A 380 17.04 6.93 15.25
N ASP A 381 16.64 8.07 14.69
CA ASP A 381 16.45 8.22 13.24
C ASP A 381 17.78 8.03 12.50
N LEU A 382 18.88 8.62 12.96
CA LEU A 382 20.21 8.46 12.33
C LEU A 382 20.72 7.02 12.31
N ALA A 383 20.23 6.14 13.19
CA ALA A 383 20.61 4.73 13.16
C ALA A 383 20.11 3.99 11.91
N TYR A 384 19.08 4.51 11.23
CA TYR A 384 18.54 3.95 9.99
C TYR A 384 19.14 4.59 8.73
N GLY A 385 19.61 5.84 8.83
CA GLY A 385 20.11 6.65 7.71
C GLY A 385 19.77 8.12 7.90
N MET A 386 20.19 8.99 6.97
CA MET A 386 20.00 10.44 7.11
C MET A 386 18.53 10.85 7.16
N MET A 387 17.66 10.16 6.41
CA MET A 387 16.22 10.38 6.40
C MET A 387 15.45 9.53 7.41
N GLY A 388 16.14 8.75 8.25
CA GLY A 388 15.56 7.87 9.26
C GLY A 388 14.77 6.68 8.73
N SER A 389 14.06 5.97 9.62
CA SER A 389 13.28 4.76 9.30
C SER A 389 12.18 5.01 8.26
N LEU A 390 11.94 4.04 7.39
CA LEU A 390 10.80 4.01 6.46
C LEU A 390 9.45 4.16 7.19
N PHE A 391 9.35 3.65 8.42
CA PHE A 391 8.09 3.55 9.14
C PHE A 391 7.82 4.70 10.11
N ARG A 392 8.86 5.41 10.57
CA ARG A 392 8.70 6.44 11.62
C ARG A 392 9.79 7.51 11.62
N SER A 393 9.51 8.59 12.34
CA SER A 393 10.49 9.51 12.90
C SER A 393 10.17 9.68 14.37
N GLY A 394 11.05 9.20 15.25
CA GLY A 394 10.73 9.12 16.67
C GLY A 394 9.48 8.27 16.95
N SER A 395 8.56 8.81 17.74
CA SER A 395 7.27 8.18 18.07
C SER A 395 6.20 8.36 16.98
N ARG A 396 6.48 9.13 15.92
CA ARG A 396 5.50 9.45 14.87
C ARG A 396 5.64 8.54 13.67
N GLN A 397 4.55 7.88 13.29
CA GLN A 397 4.51 7.02 12.10
C GLN A 397 4.51 7.84 10.80
N THR A 398 5.12 7.29 9.75
CA THR A 398 5.12 7.89 8.42
C THR A 398 3.82 7.64 7.68
N PHE A 399 3.60 8.43 6.61
CA PHE A 399 2.55 8.19 5.64
C PHE A 399 2.62 6.77 5.08
N PHE A 400 3.83 6.29 4.72
CA PHE A 400 4.03 4.92 4.26
C PHE A 400 3.55 3.90 5.30
N SER A 401 3.97 4.01 6.56
CA SER A 401 3.52 3.10 7.64
C SER A 401 2.00 3.06 7.76
N SER A 402 1.33 4.21 7.69
CA SER A 402 -0.13 4.28 7.78
C SER A 402 -0.83 3.59 6.61
N GLN A 403 -0.25 3.63 5.41
CA GLN A 403 -0.76 2.91 4.24
C GLN A 403 -0.56 1.40 4.37
N VAL A 404 0.59 0.96 4.90
CA VAL A 404 0.84 -0.47 5.17
C VAL A 404 -0.22 -1.02 6.11
N VAL A 405 -0.42 -0.39 7.28
CA VAL A 405 -1.39 -0.83 8.30
C VAL A 405 -2.83 -0.84 7.76
N ARG A 406 -3.17 0.10 6.88
CA ARG A 406 -4.54 0.25 6.37
C ARG A 406 -4.87 -0.65 5.19
N TYR A 407 -3.92 -0.94 4.30
CA TYR A 407 -4.20 -1.55 3.00
C TYR A 407 -3.53 -2.90 2.76
N ALA A 408 -2.46 -3.23 3.49
CA ALA A 408 -1.81 -4.53 3.38
C ALA A 408 -2.36 -5.48 4.45
N ASP A 409 -3.06 -6.55 4.05
CA ASP A 409 -3.53 -7.56 5.00
C ASP A 409 -2.36 -8.32 5.63
N LEU A 410 -1.33 -8.59 4.83
CA LEU A 410 -0.07 -9.17 5.24
C LEU A 410 1.08 -8.32 4.69
N TYR A 411 2.21 -8.30 5.40
CA TYR A 411 3.45 -7.72 4.87
C TYR A 411 4.67 -8.48 5.40
N ALA A 412 5.73 -8.54 4.60
CA ALA A 412 7.00 -9.13 5.01
C ALA A 412 8.16 -8.64 4.15
N ALA A 413 9.39 -8.95 4.57
CA ALA A 413 10.60 -8.71 3.76
C ALA A 413 10.61 -9.48 2.44
N THR A 414 10.02 -10.68 2.43
CA THR A 414 9.87 -11.54 1.26
C THR A 414 8.59 -12.35 1.36
N PHE A 415 7.93 -12.58 0.23
CA PHE A 415 6.75 -13.43 0.15
C PHE A 415 7.07 -14.90 0.44
N LEU A 416 8.33 -15.32 0.30
CA LEU A 416 8.78 -16.68 0.61
C LEU A 416 8.66 -17.02 2.11
N ASN A 417 8.43 -16.03 2.98
CA ASN A 417 8.12 -16.31 4.39
C ASN A 417 6.83 -17.12 4.56
N LEU A 418 5.93 -17.11 3.57
CA LEU A 418 4.72 -17.95 3.55
C LEU A 418 5.04 -19.46 3.52
N ILE A 419 6.25 -19.87 3.13
CA ILE A 419 6.68 -21.28 3.17
C ILE A 419 6.59 -21.86 4.59
N TYR A 420 6.75 -21.01 5.61
CA TYR A 420 6.78 -21.42 7.01
C TYR A 420 5.38 -21.54 7.64
N TYR A 421 4.32 -21.35 6.86
CA TYR A 421 2.94 -21.45 7.30
C TYR A 421 2.21 -22.54 6.50
N PRO A 422 1.33 -23.36 7.14
CA PRO A 422 0.46 -24.26 6.40
C PRO A 422 -0.56 -23.48 5.57
N PHE A 423 -1.08 -24.05 4.47
CA PHE A 423 -2.09 -23.37 3.65
C PHE A 423 -3.47 -23.23 4.34
N SER A 424 -3.69 -23.96 5.42
CA SER A 424 -4.84 -23.81 6.33
C SER A 424 -4.59 -22.79 7.45
N TYR A 425 -3.52 -21.99 7.39
CA TYR A 425 -3.20 -21.06 8.45
C TYR A 425 -4.13 -19.84 8.45
N MET A 426 -4.79 -19.61 9.58
CA MET A 426 -5.59 -18.41 9.81
C MET A 426 -4.71 -17.31 10.42
N PHE A 427 -4.31 -16.33 9.61
CA PHE A 427 -3.60 -15.14 10.11
C PHE A 427 -4.54 -14.28 10.97
N ARG A 428 -4.15 -14.02 12.23
CA ARG A 428 -4.95 -13.26 13.19
C ARG A 428 -4.31 -11.93 13.52
N ALA A 429 -5.12 -10.87 13.52
CA ALA A 429 -4.79 -9.58 14.11
C ALA A 429 -5.67 -9.35 15.35
N PRO A 430 -5.19 -8.66 16.39
CA PRO A 430 -6.03 -8.22 17.50
C PRO A 430 -7.20 -7.35 17.00
N ALA A 431 -8.36 -7.46 17.64
CA ALA A 431 -9.49 -6.60 17.35
C ALA A 431 -9.12 -5.13 17.66
N MET A 432 -9.41 -4.22 16.73
CA MET A 432 -9.19 -2.80 16.94
C MET A 432 -10.32 -2.24 17.79
N LEU A 433 -9.99 -1.85 19.02
CA LEU A 433 -10.93 -1.19 19.92
C LEU A 433 -10.85 0.33 19.75
N MET A 434 -12.01 0.97 19.75
CA MET A 434 -12.13 2.41 19.91
C MET A 434 -11.73 2.79 21.34
N PRO A 435 -11.24 4.02 21.58
CA PRO A 435 -10.74 4.41 22.91
C PRO A 435 -11.75 4.17 24.05
N HIS A 436 -13.04 4.41 23.82
CA HIS A 436 -14.09 4.21 24.82
C HIS A 436 -14.36 2.74 25.15
N GLU A 437 -14.08 1.82 24.22
CA GLU A 437 -14.24 0.37 24.43
C GLU A 437 -13.11 -0.20 25.29
N SER A 438 -11.96 0.49 25.34
CA SER A 438 -10.79 0.07 26.14
C SER A 438 -10.82 0.62 27.57
N THR A 439 -11.60 1.67 27.83
CA THR A 439 -11.64 2.34 29.14
C THR A 439 -12.69 1.78 30.11
N VAL A 440 -13.64 0.98 29.62
CA VAL A 440 -14.71 0.41 30.44
C VAL A 440 -14.38 -1.05 30.74
N ALA A 441 -14.13 -1.38 32.00
CA ALA A 441 -14.06 -2.78 32.42
C ALA A 441 -15.44 -3.43 32.25
N HIS A 442 -15.51 -4.62 31.63
CA HIS A 442 -16.76 -5.36 31.37
C HIS A 442 -17.60 -5.71 32.61
N GLU A 443 -17.14 -5.36 33.81
CA GLU A 443 -17.79 -5.65 35.10
C GLU A 443 -18.56 -4.45 35.68
N GLN A 444 -18.43 -3.24 35.11
CA GLN A 444 -19.17 -2.08 35.60
C GLN A 444 -20.56 -2.02 34.96
N ARG A 445 -21.58 -2.43 35.71
CA ARG A 445 -22.97 -2.02 35.44
C ARG A 445 -22.99 -0.49 35.46
N PHE A 446 -23.11 0.13 34.29
CA PHE A 446 -23.40 1.55 34.19
C PHE A 446 -24.69 1.83 34.96
N VAL A 447 -24.59 2.47 36.12
CA VAL A 447 -25.71 3.23 36.68
C VAL A 447 -25.82 4.45 35.79
N MET A 448 -26.73 4.37 34.83
CA MET A 448 -26.94 5.43 33.86
C MET A 448 -27.52 6.65 34.59
N GLU A 449 -26.68 7.59 35.01
CA GLU A 449 -27.13 8.97 35.16
C GLU A 449 -27.44 9.49 33.76
N THR A 450 -28.73 9.39 33.42
CA THR A 450 -29.33 9.71 32.12
C THR A 450 -28.65 10.95 31.47
N PRO A 451 -27.89 10.78 30.37
CA PRO A 451 -27.53 11.91 29.53
C PRO A 451 -28.81 12.49 28.96
N MET A 452 -29.07 13.79 29.18
CA MET A 452 -30.22 14.48 28.59
C MET A 452 -30.07 14.60 27.06
N ILE A 453 -30.37 13.51 26.37
CA ILE A 453 -31.08 13.51 25.09
C ILE A 453 -32.29 12.58 25.29
N SER A 454 -33.24 13.06 26.08
CA SER A 454 -34.55 12.43 26.23
C SER A 454 -35.31 12.53 24.91
N ARG A 455 -35.34 11.45 24.12
CA ARG A 455 -36.58 11.07 23.45
C ARG A 455 -37.35 10.20 24.42
N SER A 456 -38.36 10.80 25.01
CA SER A 456 -39.21 10.31 26.09
C SER A 456 -39.65 8.86 25.93
N ARG A 457 -39.42 8.03 26.95
CA ARG A 457 -40.40 7.07 27.47
C ARG A 457 -39.93 6.52 28.81
N THR A 458 -40.63 6.97 29.85
CA THR A 458 -40.54 6.56 31.25
C THR A 458 -40.89 5.08 31.38
N PHE A 459 -39.99 4.27 31.96
CA PHE A 459 -40.32 2.96 32.54
C PHE A 459 -40.13 3.09 34.05
N LYS A 460 -41.22 2.98 34.81
CA LYS A 460 -41.16 2.70 36.25
C LYS A 460 -41.09 1.19 36.42
N LEU A 461 -40.02 0.73 37.05
CA LEU A 461 -39.92 -0.60 37.63
C LEU A 461 -40.37 -0.48 39.09
N THR A 462 -41.31 -1.32 39.49
CA THR A 462 -41.49 -1.72 40.90
C THR A 462 -41.53 -3.23 40.90
N ASP A 463 -40.54 -3.81 41.56
CA ASP A 463 -40.48 -5.20 41.98
C ASP A 463 -41.67 -5.53 42.91
N ASP A 464 -42.23 -6.73 42.74
CA ASP A 464 -42.31 -7.77 43.77
C ASP A 464 -43.50 -8.73 43.52
N GLU A 465 -43.15 -10.02 43.59
CA GLU A 465 -43.89 -11.26 43.91
C GLU A 465 -45.44 -11.27 43.91
N GLU A 466 -46.04 -12.19 43.16
CA GLU A 466 -46.90 -13.29 43.68
C GLU A 466 -47.58 -14.07 42.54
N GLU A 467 -47.73 -15.39 42.74
CA GLU A 467 -48.48 -16.33 41.91
C GLU A 467 -49.92 -15.84 41.62
N LEU A 468 -50.46 -16.19 40.44
CA LEU A 468 -51.83 -16.69 40.28
C LEU A 468 -52.11 -17.08 38.81
N THR A 469 -52.50 -18.35 38.65
CA THR A 469 -53.15 -18.93 37.46
C THR A 469 -54.48 -18.24 37.14
N LEU A 470 -54.80 -18.05 35.85
CA LEU A 470 -56.08 -18.44 35.19
C LEU A 470 -56.29 -17.75 33.83
N ASP A 471 -56.36 -18.59 32.80
CA ASP A 471 -57.32 -18.64 31.69
C ASP A 471 -57.97 -17.38 31.06
N VAL A 472 -57.83 -17.33 29.73
CA VAL A 472 -58.87 -17.10 28.67
C VAL A 472 -59.91 -15.99 28.97
N ILE A 473 -60.04 -14.94 28.15
CA ILE A 473 -60.97 -14.89 27.01
C ILE A 473 -60.77 -13.59 26.18
N LYS A 474 -60.65 -13.80 24.87
CA LYS A 474 -61.04 -13.01 23.69
C LYS A 474 -61.65 -11.60 23.90
N THR A 475 -61.15 -10.66 23.10
CA THR A 475 -62.02 -9.80 22.28
C THR A 475 -61.38 -9.48 20.93
N VAL A 476 -62.19 -9.69 19.88
CA VAL A 476 -62.01 -9.41 18.46
C VAL A 476 -62.97 -8.22 18.18
N HIS A 477 -62.60 -7.09 17.57
CA HIS A 477 -62.59 -6.75 16.14
C HIS A 477 -62.17 -5.26 16.04
N VAL A 478 -61.15 -4.90 15.24
CA VAL A 478 -61.22 -4.27 13.89
C VAL A 478 -61.64 -2.80 13.88
N ASP A 479 -60.73 -1.93 13.42
CA ASP A 479 -61.01 -1.05 12.27
C ASP A 479 -59.72 -0.60 11.57
N ALA A 480 -59.75 -0.71 10.24
CA ALA A 480 -58.65 -0.43 9.33
C ALA A 480 -58.49 1.07 9.08
N ASN A 481 -57.25 1.55 9.09
CA ASN A 481 -56.90 2.90 8.61
C ASN A 481 -55.79 2.77 7.54
N PRO A 482 -55.96 3.30 6.32
CA PRO A 482 -55.09 3.02 5.18
C PRO A 482 -53.91 4.01 5.12
N ASN A 483 -53.04 3.94 6.11
CA ASN A 483 -51.71 4.57 6.08
C ASN A 483 -50.71 3.67 6.82
N HIS A 484 -50.71 2.38 6.47
CA HIS A 484 -49.84 1.41 7.10
C HIS A 484 -48.44 1.52 6.49
N ILE A 485 -47.57 2.27 7.15
CA ILE A 485 -46.13 2.15 6.96
C ILE A 485 -45.79 0.67 7.19
N PRO A 486 -45.31 -0.08 6.19
CA PRO A 486 -45.21 -1.55 6.25
C PRO A 486 -44.42 -2.06 7.46
N HIS A 487 -43.40 -1.31 7.87
CA HIS A 487 -42.68 -1.49 9.12
C HIS A 487 -42.54 -0.13 9.80
N ALA A 488 -43.35 0.14 10.82
CA ALA A 488 -43.20 1.36 11.62
C ALA A 488 -41.89 1.38 12.42
N ARG A 489 -41.29 0.20 12.64
CA ARG A 489 -39.99 -0.03 13.29
C ARG A 489 -39.32 -1.27 12.70
N PRO A 490 -37.99 -1.35 12.68
CA PRO A 490 -37.29 -2.58 12.31
C PRO A 490 -37.63 -3.69 13.31
N GLU A 491 -37.88 -4.89 12.81
CA GLU A 491 -38.00 -6.09 13.63
C GLU A 491 -36.60 -6.52 14.11
N THR A 492 -36.52 -7.03 15.34
CA THR A 492 -35.27 -7.57 15.85
C THR A 492 -34.87 -8.79 15.01
N PRO A 493 -33.62 -8.88 14.53
CA PRO A 493 -33.17 -10.06 13.81
C PRO A 493 -33.29 -11.32 14.69
N ASN A 494 -34.09 -12.29 14.24
CA ASN A 494 -34.27 -13.58 14.93
C ASN A 494 -33.24 -14.63 14.50
N HIS A 495 -32.35 -14.27 13.56
CA HIS A 495 -31.26 -15.09 13.06
C HIS A 495 -29.94 -14.35 13.20
N VAL A 496 -28.84 -15.11 13.26
CA VAL A 496 -27.49 -14.56 13.28
C VAL A 496 -27.29 -13.69 12.05
N THR A 497 -26.95 -12.41 12.26
CA THR A 497 -26.79 -11.43 11.19
C THR A 497 -25.35 -11.30 10.70
N HIS A 498 -24.41 -11.92 11.41
CA HIS A 498 -22.99 -11.86 11.11
C HIS A 498 -22.43 -13.28 11.00
N TYR A 499 -21.98 -13.63 9.80
CA TYR A 499 -21.25 -14.86 9.51
C TYR A 499 -19.79 -14.51 9.26
N HIS A 500 -18.86 -15.32 9.77
CA HIS A 500 -17.46 -15.19 9.38
C HIS A 500 -17.29 -15.65 7.93
N ASP A 501 -16.32 -15.09 7.21
CA ASP A 501 -16.08 -15.40 5.79
C ASP A 501 -15.81 -16.90 5.53
N GLU A 502 -15.48 -17.68 6.57
CA GLU A 502 -15.26 -19.14 6.52
C GLU A 502 -16.54 -19.96 6.78
N ASP A 503 -17.62 -19.34 7.25
CA ASP A 503 -18.88 -20.02 7.59
C ASP A 503 -19.77 -20.30 6.36
N CYS A 504 -19.38 -19.79 5.18
CA CYS A 504 -20.05 -20.14 3.92
C CYS A 504 -19.59 -21.51 3.42
N SER A 505 -20.11 -22.59 4.03
CA SER A 505 -20.08 -23.91 3.40
C SER A 505 -21.03 -23.95 2.20
N ASP A 506 -20.64 -24.65 1.13
CA ASP A 506 -21.39 -24.78 -0.14
C ASP A 506 -22.85 -25.28 -0.01
N ASP A 507 -23.27 -25.74 1.16
CA ASP A 507 -24.61 -26.29 1.45
C ASP A 507 -25.77 -25.29 1.29
N ASP A 508 -25.51 -23.98 1.32
CA ASP A 508 -26.57 -22.97 1.13
C ASP A 508 -27.01 -22.79 -0.33
N SER A 509 -26.30 -23.42 -1.29
CA SER A 509 -26.58 -23.26 -2.72
C SER A 509 -27.67 -24.20 -3.28
N ASP A 510 -28.07 -25.25 -2.56
CA ASP A 510 -29.00 -26.27 -3.05
C ASP A 510 -30.47 -26.07 -2.60
N SER A 511 -30.74 -25.16 -1.67
CA SER A 511 -32.09 -24.97 -1.11
C SER A 511 -33.07 -24.20 -2.01
N THR A 512 -32.61 -23.57 -3.10
CA THR A 512 -33.46 -22.71 -3.96
C THR A 512 -34.10 -23.44 -5.16
N LYS A 513 -33.86 -24.75 -5.36
CA LYS A 513 -34.39 -25.49 -6.52
C LYS A 513 -35.67 -26.32 -6.28
N GLN A 514 -36.18 -26.41 -5.05
CA GLN A 514 -37.35 -27.26 -4.74
C GLN A 514 -38.73 -26.57 -4.74
N TYR A 515 -38.82 -25.25 -4.98
CA TYR A 515 -40.11 -24.53 -4.88
C TYR A 515 -40.86 -24.28 -6.20
N SER A 516 -40.39 -24.79 -7.35
CA SER A 516 -40.98 -24.48 -8.66
C SER A 516 -41.69 -25.64 -9.38
N SER A 517 -42.05 -26.75 -8.71
CA SER A 517 -42.67 -27.92 -9.39
C SER A 517 -44.10 -28.28 -8.98
N ASN A 518 -44.85 -27.43 -8.27
CA ASN A 518 -46.24 -27.73 -7.89
C ASN A 518 -47.18 -26.53 -8.13
N LYS A 519 -47.54 -26.28 -9.39
CA LYS A 519 -48.81 -25.61 -9.77
C LYS A 519 -49.03 -25.63 -11.29
N SER A 520 -49.47 -26.76 -11.81
CA SER A 520 -50.19 -26.81 -13.09
C SER A 520 -51.06 -28.05 -13.14
N ASP A 521 -52.25 -27.98 -12.53
CA ASP A 521 -53.43 -28.71 -13.02
C ASP A 521 -54.67 -28.30 -12.23
N SER A 522 -55.54 -27.50 -12.85
CA SER A 522 -56.99 -27.74 -12.87
C SER A 522 -57.77 -26.53 -13.42
N ARG A 523 -58.29 -26.72 -14.64
CA ARG A 523 -59.62 -26.32 -15.15
C ARG A 523 -60.04 -24.84 -15.07
N LYS A 524 -60.41 -24.30 -16.25
CA LYS A 524 -61.85 -24.12 -16.57
C LYS A 524 -62.09 -23.93 -18.06
N ALA A 525 -62.91 -24.84 -18.59
CA ALA A 525 -63.61 -24.71 -19.84
C ALA A 525 -64.74 -23.67 -19.72
N SER A 526 -64.92 -22.94 -20.81
CA SER A 526 -66.04 -22.06 -21.15
C SER A 526 -67.42 -22.69 -20.95
N LYS A 527 -68.38 -21.90 -20.46
CA LYS A 527 -69.62 -21.61 -21.19
C LYS A 527 -70.42 -20.46 -20.57
N SER A 528 -70.82 -19.57 -21.47
CA SER A 528 -71.84 -18.52 -21.42
C SER A 528 -73.16 -18.94 -20.79
N ASN A 529 -73.67 -18.16 -19.83
CA ASN A 529 -74.67 -17.11 -20.02
C ASN A 529 -74.82 -16.30 -18.73
#